data_AF-A0A0T6LRQ3-F1
#
_entry.id   AF-A0A0T6LRQ3-F1
#
_cell.length_a   1.000
_cell.length_b   1.000
_cell.length_c   1.000
_cell.angle_alpha   90.00
_cell.angle_beta   90.00
_cell.angle_gamma   90.00
#
_symmetry.space_group_name_H-M   'P 1'
#
loop_
_entity.id
_entity.type
_entity.pdbx_description
1 polymer ?
#
loop_
_entity_poly.entity_id
_entity_poly.type
_entity_poly.pdbx_seq_one_letter_code
_entity_poly.pdbx_strand_id
1 'polypeptide(L)'
;MSTSFQTPRPPTDPTNIPAAASLTTSNGVVWTLRARNAQGLALYAPATVRDCPRLVMATVAELAAHGVVSASDAAPEPAEPAADVRAPIIARTRVRRDDLDHVRARAAADREAYRAEMDERLAAEHRAHGAPVPASVQARIDARRAADGHREQIAQLEARCRRLDLGAQTLERECARLRDQLAAVRALLPTTPAPATADPVAEAYAAGEMTAWALVGDALGVELPAARPEGGDA
;
A
#
# COMPACT_ATOMS: atom_id res chain seq x y z
N MET A 1 -27.73 -18.72 -38.76
CA MET A 1 -27.62 -18.15 -37.40
C MET A 1 -27.36 -16.67 -37.55
N SER A 2 -28.42 -15.85 -37.50
CA SER A 2 -28.34 -14.41 -37.75
C SER A 2 -28.32 -13.68 -36.40
N THR A 3 -27.19 -13.07 -36.07
CA THR A 3 -27.02 -12.22 -34.88
C THR A 3 -27.48 -10.80 -35.21
N SER A 4 -28.64 -10.41 -34.66
CA SER A 4 -29.12 -9.03 -34.67
C SER A 4 -28.31 -8.17 -33.71
N PHE A 5 -27.62 -7.16 -34.23
CA PHE A 5 -27.03 -6.09 -33.42
C PHE A 5 -28.11 -5.08 -33.06
N GLN A 6 -28.43 -4.99 -31.77
CA GLN A 6 -29.36 -4.00 -31.22
C GLN A 6 -28.59 -2.70 -30.97
N THR A 7 -28.83 -1.69 -31.79
CA THR A 7 -28.28 -0.33 -31.60
C THR A 7 -28.73 0.23 -30.24
N PRO A 8 -27.81 0.68 -29.37
CA PRO A 8 -28.18 1.27 -28.09
C PRO A 8 -29.01 2.54 -28.30
N ARG A 9 -30.11 2.64 -27.55
CA ARG A 9 -31.01 3.80 -27.52
C ARG A 9 -30.20 5.05 -27.10
N PRO A 10 -30.30 6.19 -27.81
CA PRO A 10 -29.65 7.42 -27.36
C PRO A 10 -30.19 7.82 -25.98
N PRO A 11 -29.34 8.40 -25.11
CA PRO A 11 -29.79 8.91 -23.81
C PRO A 11 -30.87 9.95 -24.04
N THR A 12 -31.95 9.81 -23.29
CA THR A 12 -33.08 10.73 -23.24
C THR A 12 -32.56 12.15 -23.11
N ASP A 13 -32.94 13.01 -24.07
CA ASP A 13 -32.66 14.44 -24.07
C ASP A 13 -33.02 14.99 -22.67
N PRO A 14 -32.07 15.56 -21.91
CA PRO A 14 -32.37 16.13 -20.61
C PRO A 14 -33.29 17.32 -20.85
N THR A 15 -34.57 17.04 -20.63
CA THR A 15 -35.71 17.92 -20.51
C THR A 15 -35.27 19.37 -20.31
N ASN A 16 -35.68 20.23 -21.23
CA ASN A 16 -35.62 21.68 -21.12
C ASN A 16 -36.51 22.13 -19.94
N ILE A 17 -36.04 21.85 -18.72
CA ILE A 17 -36.65 22.31 -17.48
C ILE A 17 -36.40 23.83 -17.46
N PRO A 18 -37.46 24.66 -17.37
CA PRO A 18 -37.28 26.09 -17.28
C PRO A 18 -36.34 26.40 -16.12
N ALA A 19 -35.19 27.01 -16.42
CA ALA A 19 -34.20 27.34 -15.41
C ALA A 19 -34.82 28.37 -14.46
N ALA A 20 -34.90 28.04 -13.18
CA ALA A 20 -35.34 28.98 -12.15
C ALA A 20 -34.42 30.21 -12.15
N ALA A 21 -34.99 31.41 -12.02
CA ALA A 21 -34.21 32.64 -11.98
C ALA A 21 -33.28 32.71 -10.74
N SER A 22 -33.68 32.04 -9.67
CA SER A 22 -32.95 31.92 -8.41
C SER A 22 -33.13 30.54 -7.78
N LEU A 23 -32.08 30.05 -7.12
CA LEU A 23 -32.08 28.83 -6.32
C LEU A 23 -31.59 29.18 -4.92
N THR A 24 -32.26 28.69 -3.88
CA THR A 24 -31.80 28.85 -2.49
C THR A 24 -31.24 27.53 -2.01
N THR A 25 -30.02 27.54 -1.48
CA THR A 25 -29.40 26.36 -0.89
C THR A 25 -29.87 26.17 0.55
N SER A 26 -29.69 24.97 1.11
CA SER A 26 -30.13 24.63 2.48
C SER A 26 -29.47 25.47 3.58
N ASN A 27 -28.32 26.08 3.30
CA ASN A 27 -27.64 27.04 4.17
C ASN A 27 -28.10 28.51 3.94
N GLY A 28 -29.17 28.73 3.17
CA GLY A 28 -29.77 30.05 2.91
C GLY A 28 -29.06 30.90 1.86
N VAL A 29 -28.04 30.37 1.15
CA VAL A 29 -27.37 31.13 0.08
C VAL A 29 -28.26 31.16 -1.16
N VAL A 30 -28.57 32.37 -1.63
CA VAL A 30 -29.31 32.58 -2.88
C VAL A 30 -28.33 32.58 -4.05
N TRP A 31 -28.56 31.70 -5.01
CA TRP A 31 -27.85 31.59 -6.26
C TRP A 31 -28.74 32.12 -7.38
N THR A 32 -28.22 33.04 -8.19
CA THR A 32 -28.97 33.64 -9.30
C THR A 32 -28.43 33.14 -10.61
N LEU A 33 -29.31 32.95 -11.59
CA LEU A 33 -28.91 32.62 -12.96
C LEU A 33 -28.08 33.78 -13.53
N ARG A 34 -26.85 33.51 -13.95
CA ARG A 34 -25.93 34.54 -14.47
C ARG A 34 -25.58 34.36 -15.93
N ALA A 35 -25.49 33.12 -16.39
CA ALA A 35 -25.26 32.82 -17.80
C ALA A 35 -25.78 31.44 -18.18
N ARG A 36 -25.65 31.12 -19.46
CA ARG A 36 -25.73 29.75 -19.98
C ARG A 36 -24.43 29.41 -20.69
N ASN A 37 -23.99 28.15 -20.60
CA ASN A 37 -22.84 27.70 -21.37
C ASN A 37 -23.22 27.47 -22.85
N ALA A 38 -22.24 27.10 -23.69
CA ALA A 38 -22.45 26.84 -25.11
C ALA A 38 -23.43 25.68 -25.38
N GLN A 39 -23.59 24.78 -24.41
CA GLN A 39 -24.50 23.65 -24.41
C GLN A 39 -25.90 24.00 -23.87
N GLY A 40 -26.17 25.28 -23.56
CA GLY A 40 -27.46 25.76 -23.06
C GLY A 40 -27.71 25.54 -21.57
N LEU A 41 -26.76 24.95 -20.82
CA LEU A 41 -26.90 24.70 -19.38
C LEU A 41 -26.82 26.00 -18.58
N ALA A 42 -27.74 26.16 -17.64
CA ALA A 42 -27.81 27.27 -16.72
C ALA A 42 -26.63 27.26 -15.74
N LEU A 43 -25.93 28.40 -15.67
CA LEU A 43 -24.80 28.64 -14.79
C LEU A 43 -25.20 29.66 -13.72
N TYR A 44 -25.10 29.25 -12.47
CA TYR A 44 -25.51 30.05 -11.31
C TYR A 44 -24.30 30.57 -10.56
N ALA A 45 -24.44 31.75 -9.96
CA ALA A 45 -23.48 32.29 -9.00
C ALA A 45 -24.22 32.84 -7.76
N PRO A 46 -23.57 32.90 -6.59
CA PRO A 46 -24.16 33.51 -5.40
C PRO A 46 -24.55 34.95 -5.68
N ALA A 47 -25.76 35.35 -5.25
CA ALA A 47 -26.32 36.67 -5.50
C ALA A 47 -25.43 37.82 -4.94
N THR A 48 -24.64 37.51 -3.90
CA THR A 48 -23.73 38.44 -3.22
C THR A 48 -22.45 38.76 -3.99
N VAL A 49 -22.10 37.97 -5.02
CA VAL A 49 -20.91 38.21 -5.85
C VAL A 49 -21.31 39.09 -7.04
N ARG A 50 -20.87 40.35 -7.00
CA ARG A 50 -21.20 41.38 -8.01
C ARG A 50 -20.46 41.16 -9.33
N ASP A 51 -19.18 40.81 -9.26
CA ASP A 51 -18.31 40.50 -10.39
C ASP A 51 -17.84 39.05 -10.28
N CYS A 52 -18.57 38.14 -10.94
CA CYS A 52 -18.29 36.72 -10.87
C CYS A 52 -17.50 36.27 -12.12
N PRO A 53 -16.20 35.97 -12.02
CA PRO A 53 -15.48 35.36 -13.14
C PRO A 53 -16.11 34.01 -13.47
N ARG A 54 -16.12 33.64 -14.76
CA ARG A 54 -16.74 32.39 -15.29
C ARG A 54 -16.36 31.12 -14.53
N LEU A 55 -15.22 31.13 -13.83
CA LEU A 55 -14.68 30.01 -13.06
C LEU A 55 -15.41 29.76 -11.71
N VAL A 56 -16.30 30.64 -11.26
CA VAL A 56 -17.05 30.50 -9.99
C VAL A 56 -18.55 30.28 -10.24
N MET A 57 -18.89 29.71 -11.40
CA MET A 57 -20.25 29.34 -11.73
C MET A 57 -20.44 27.84 -11.58
N ALA A 58 -21.54 27.42 -10.95
CA ALA A 58 -21.89 26.02 -10.80
C ALA A 58 -23.18 25.71 -11.58
N THR A 59 -23.25 24.50 -12.12
CA THR A 59 -24.48 23.92 -12.68
C THR A 59 -25.41 23.41 -11.58
N VAL A 60 -26.69 23.22 -11.91
CA VAL A 60 -27.66 22.65 -10.95
C VAL A 60 -27.24 21.26 -10.47
N ALA A 61 -26.62 20.45 -11.32
CA ALA A 61 -26.15 19.12 -10.96
C ALA A 61 -25.00 19.16 -9.94
N GLU A 62 -24.06 20.09 -10.11
CA GLU A 62 -22.97 20.31 -9.15
C GLU A 62 -23.52 20.83 -7.81
N LEU A 63 -24.49 21.75 -7.84
CA LEU A 63 -25.18 22.22 -6.63
C LEU A 63 -25.92 21.06 -5.93
N ALA A 64 -26.62 20.21 -6.67
CA ALA A 64 -27.33 19.05 -6.12
C ALA A 64 -26.37 18.03 -5.47
N ALA A 65 -25.18 17.81 -6.05
CA ALA A 65 -24.15 16.96 -5.45
C ALA A 65 -23.64 17.49 -4.09
N HIS A 66 -23.81 18.79 -3.83
CA HIS A 66 -23.51 19.44 -2.55
C HIS A 66 -24.73 19.60 -1.64
N GLY A 67 -25.84 18.90 -1.92
CA GLY A 67 -27.03 18.88 -1.05
C GLY A 67 -27.98 20.07 -1.23
N VAL A 68 -27.95 20.72 -2.39
CA VAL A 68 -28.89 21.80 -2.72
C VAL A 68 -30.20 21.20 -3.23
N VAL A 69 -31.28 21.42 -2.47
CA VAL A 69 -32.65 21.07 -2.87
C VAL A 69 -33.25 22.30 -3.52
N SER A 70 -33.58 22.24 -4.82
CA SER A 70 -34.22 23.32 -5.54
C SER A 70 -35.57 23.66 -4.89
N ALA A 71 -35.65 24.78 -4.18
CA ALA A 71 -36.92 25.34 -3.72
C ALA A 71 -37.60 26.08 -4.89
N SER A 72 -38.46 25.38 -5.61
CA SER A 72 -39.52 26.01 -6.40
C SER A 72 -40.76 26.07 -5.51
N ASP A 73 -41.37 27.25 -5.40
CA ASP A 73 -42.53 27.63 -4.57
C ASP A 73 -42.31 27.82 -3.05
N ALA A 74 -41.79 29.00 -2.70
CA ALA A 74 -42.19 29.68 -1.47
C ALA A 74 -42.26 31.19 -1.74
N ALA A 75 -43.46 31.76 -1.62
CA ALA A 75 -43.72 33.19 -1.76
C ALA A 75 -42.94 34.00 -0.70
N PRO A 76 -42.47 35.21 -1.02
CA PRO A 76 -41.69 36.02 -0.09
C PRO A 76 -42.60 36.67 0.96
N GLU A 77 -42.46 36.27 2.22
CA GLU A 77 -42.92 37.09 3.35
C GLU A 77 -41.96 38.29 3.54
N PRO A 78 -42.46 39.48 3.92
CA PRO A 78 -41.66 40.68 4.05
C PRO A 78 -40.73 40.60 5.26
N ALA A 79 -39.43 40.65 5.00
CA ALA A 79 -38.37 40.53 6.00
C ALA A 79 -38.23 41.80 6.86
N GLU A 80 -38.26 41.61 8.18
CA GLU A 80 -37.74 42.58 9.14
C GLU A 80 -36.22 42.80 8.95
N PRO A 81 -35.69 43.99 9.25
CA PRO A 81 -34.27 44.31 9.08
C PRO A 81 -33.41 43.55 10.09
N ALA A 82 -32.91 42.39 9.67
CA ALA A 82 -31.97 41.59 10.45
C ALA A 82 -30.62 42.30 10.60
N ALA A 83 -30.16 42.35 11.84
CA ALA A 83 -28.96 43.03 12.29
C ALA A 83 -27.69 42.66 11.50
N ASP A 84 -26.95 43.71 11.15
CA ASP A 84 -25.59 43.68 10.63
C ASP A 84 -24.62 43.12 11.67
N VAL A 85 -24.25 41.84 11.55
CA VAL A 85 -23.06 41.28 12.20
C VAL A 85 -22.39 40.28 11.24
N ARG A 86 -21.61 40.78 10.26
CA ARG A 86 -20.63 39.95 9.56
C ARG A 86 -19.44 39.65 10.49
N ALA A 87 -19.64 38.71 11.40
CA ALA A 87 -18.51 38.12 12.12
C ALA A 87 -17.56 37.45 11.10
N PRO A 88 -16.23 37.64 11.22
CA PRO A 88 -15.28 36.99 10.32
C PRO A 88 -15.43 35.47 10.43
N ILE A 89 -15.58 34.79 9.29
CA ILE A 89 -15.54 33.33 9.23
C ILE A 89 -14.11 32.90 9.55
N ILE A 90 -13.86 32.56 10.82
CA ILE A 90 -12.57 31.98 11.24
C ILE A 90 -12.60 30.49 10.91
N ALA A 91 -12.12 30.13 9.73
CA ALA A 91 -11.86 28.74 9.37
C ALA A 91 -10.67 28.24 10.21
N ARG A 92 -10.95 27.46 11.26
CA ARG A 92 -9.90 26.78 12.05
C ARG A 92 -9.55 25.46 11.38
N THR A 93 -8.62 25.50 10.42
CA THR A 93 -8.08 24.27 9.83
C THR A 93 -7.16 23.60 10.86
N ARG A 94 -7.54 22.41 11.34
CA ARG A 94 -6.64 21.57 12.14
C ARG A 94 -5.72 20.85 11.17
N VAL A 95 -4.46 21.29 11.09
CA VAL A 95 -3.44 20.57 10.34
C VAL A 95 -3.02 19.36 11.16
N ARG A 96 -3.11 18.15 10.60
CA ARG A 96 -2.62 16.96 11.30
C ARG A 96 -1.10 16.98 11.31
N ARG A 97 -0.50 16.43 12.36
CA ARG A 97 0.96 16.33 12.48
C ARG A 97 1.54 15.49 11.33
N ASP A 98 0.87 14.41 10.97
CA ASP A 98 1.28 13.53 9.87
C ASP A 98 1.33 14.26 8.53
N ASP A 99 0.37 15.17 8.28
CA ASP A 99 0.35 15.99 7.06
C ASP A 99 1.54 16.96 7.03
N LEU A 100 1.88 17.57 8.18
CA LEU A 100 3.05 18.43 8.29
C LEU A 100 4.36 17.66 8.10
N ASP A 101 4.46 16.47 8.67
CA ASP A 101 5.66 15.64 8.55
C ASP A 101 5.83 15.14 7.12
N HIS A 102 4.75 14.78 6.43
CA HIS A 102 4.76 14.46 5.00
C HIS A 102 5.21 15.66 4.15
N VAL A 103 4.66 16.86 4.37
CA VAL A 103 5.05 18.07 3.64
C VAL A 103 6.52 18.41 3.89
N ARG A 104 7.01 18.26 5.13
CA ARG A 104 8.43 18.48 5.46
C ARG A 104 9.34 17.47 4.78
N ALA A 105 8.96 16.19 4.78
CA ALA A 105 9.71 15.15 4.08
C ALA A 105 9.80 15.44 2.58
N ARG A 106 8.68 15.82 1.96
CA ARG A 106 8.65 16.22 0.54
C ARG A 106 9.54 17.44 0.27
N ALA A 107 9.42 18.49 1.08
CA ALA A 107 10.24 19.69 0.91
C ALA A 107 11.74 19.42 1.15
N ALA A 108 12.10 18.45 1.99
CA ALA A 108 13.48 18.00 2.15
C ALA A 108 13.97 17.28 0.89
N ALA A 109 13.18 16.35 0.36
CA ALA A 109 13.49 15.64 -0.88
C ALA A 109 13.65 16.60 -2.07
N ASP A 110 12.75 17.57 -2.24
CA ASP A 110 12.81 18.55 -3.32
C ASP A 110 14.09 19.42 -3.24
N ARG A 111 14.47 19.84 -2.02
CA ARG A 111 15.72 20.60 -1.81
C ARG A 111 16.96 19.78 -2.10
N GLU A 112 16.93 18.49 -1.78
CA GLU A 112 18.04 17.58 -2.07
C GLU A 112 18.17 17.31 -3.57
N ALA A 113 17.04 17.06 -4.26
CA ALA A 113 17.00 16.91 -5.71
C ALA A 113 17.54 18.15 -6.43
N TYR A 114 17.10 19.34 -6.01
CA TYR A 114 17.60 20.60 -6.57
C TYR A 114 19.11 20.77 -6.36
N ARG A 115 19.64 20.45 -5.17
CA ARG A 115 21.10 20.49 -4.92
C ARG A 115 21.85 19.49 -5.81
N ALA A 116 21.31 18.29 -6.01
CA ALA A 116 21.92 17.29 -6.87
C ALA A 116 21.98 17.75 -8.33
N GLU A 117 20.89 18.33 -8.84
CA GLU A 117 20.83 18.92 -10.18
C GLU A 117 21.86 20.06 -10.33
N MET A 118 21.92 20.95 -9.35
CA MET A 118 22.86 22.08 -9.34
C MET A 118 24.32 21.63 -9.33
N ASP A 119 24.64 20.60 -8.53
CA ASP A 119 25.98 20.01 -8.49
C ASP A 119 26.36 19.38 -9.85
N GLU A 120 25.45 18.63 -10.47
CA GLU A 120 25.70 18.00 -11.78
C GLU A 120 25.83 19.05 -12.89
N ARG A 121 25.01 20.11 -12.86
CA ARG A 121 25.12 21.23 -13.82
C ARG A 121 26.46 21.94 -13.71
N LEU A 122 26.89 22.26 -12.49
CA LEU A 122 28.19 22.89 -12.24
C LEU A 122 29.34 21.97 -12.68
N ALA A 123 29.26 20.67 -12.40
CA ALA A 123 30.26 19.72 -12.85
C ALA A 123 30.30 19.60 -14.39
N ALA A 124 29.16 19.62 -15.06
CA ALA A 124 29.07 19.61 -16.52
C ALA A 124 29.68 20.88 -17.14
N GLU A 125 29.40 22.06 -16.58
CA GLU A 125 29.95 23.34 -17.03
C GLU A 125 31.49 23.36 -16.91
N HIS A 126 32.04 22.93 -15.78
CA HIS A 126 33.50 22.80 -15.61
C HIS A 126 34.13 21.87 -16.67
N ARG A 127 33.52 20.70 -16.90
CA ARG A 127 34.00 19.75 -17.93
C ARG A 127 33.93 20.33 -19.34
N ALA A 128 32.87 21.05 -19.67
CA ALA A 128 32.70 21.70 -20.98
C ALA A 128 33.79 22.75 -21.26
N HIS A 129 34.26 23.44 -20.23
CA HIS A 129 35.34 24.42 -20.31
C HIS A 129 36.74 23.80 -20.12
N GLY A 130 36.87 22.47 -20.03
CA GLY A 130 38.15 21.79 -19.80
C GLY A 130 38.77 22.07 -18.42
N ALA A 131 37.99 22.61 -17.47
CA ALA A 131 38.41 22.88 -16.11
C ALA A 131 38.14 21.67 -15.20
N PRO A 132 38.98 21.42 -14.18
CA PRO A 132 38.66 20.42 -13.17
C PRO A 132 37.41 20.84 -12.36
N VAL A 133 36.57 19.87 -12.02
CA VAL A 133 35.39 20.07 -11.15
C VAL A 133 35.87 20.40 -9.72
N PRO A 134 35.26 21.37 -9.01
CA PRO A 134 35.63 21.66 -7.63
C PRO A 134 35.52 20.41 -6.74
N ALA A 135 36.54 20.13 -5.93
CA ALA A 135 36.62 18.90 -5.16
C ALA A 135 35.41 18.68 -4.23
N SER A 136 34.86 19.76 -3.68
CA SER A 136 33.67 19.71 -2.82
C SER A 136 32.39 19.31 -3.58
N VAL A 137 32.26 19.71 -4.85
CA VAL A 137 31.14 19.32 -5.72
C VAL A 137 31.29 17.85 -6.13
N GLN A 138 32.51 17.48 -6.53
CA GLN A 138 32.82 16.10 -6.92
C GLN A 138 32.58 15.12 -5.77
N ALA A 139 33.06 15.44 -4.56
CA ALA A 139 32.83 14.62 -3.36
C ALA A 139 31.33 14.45 -3.03
N ARG A 140 30.49 15.48 -3.22
CA ARG A 140 29.04 15.36 -3.03
C ARG A 140 28.38 14.46 -4.07
N ILE A 141 28.79 14.57 -5.34
CA ILE A 141 28.32 13.69 -6.42
C ILE A 141 28.68 12.24 -6.10
N ASP A 142 29.94 11.98 -5.73
CA ASP A 142 30.43 10.63 -5.46
C ASP A 142 29.76 10.02 -4.22
N ALA A 143 29.59 10.81 -3.15
CA ALA A 143 28.85 10.37 -1.97
C ALA A 143 27.39 10.01 -2.29
N ARG A 144 26.71 10.78 -3.13
CA ARG A 144 25.34 10.45 -3.57
C ARG A 144 25.31 9.16 -4.38
N ARG A 145 26.22 9.00 -5.35
CA ARG A 145 26.31 7.78 -6.17
C ARG A 145 26.60 6.54 -5.33
N ALA A 146 27.48 6.66 -4.33
CA ALA A 146 27.73 5.58 -3.37
C ALA A 146 26.46 5.25 -2.56
N ALA A 147 25.74 6.26 -2.09
CA ALA A 147 24.48 6.06 -1.38
C ALA A 147 23.38 5.44 -2.26
N ASP A 148 23.28 5.83 -3.53
CA ASP A 148 22.38 5.21 -4.51
C ASP A 148 22.75 3.74 -4.74
N GLY A 149 24.06 3.43 -4.88
CA GLY A 149 24.55 2.06 -4.99
C GLY A 149 24.24 1.21 -3.76
N HIS A 150 24.38 1.76 -2.55
CA HIS A 150 23.96 1.07 -1.31
C HIS A 150 22.45 0.84 -1.27
N ARG A 151 21.64 1.83 -1.68
CA ARG A 151 20.17 1.69 -1.75
C ARG A 151 19.77 0.59 -2.73
N GLU A 152 20.42 0.52 -3.88
CA GLU A 152 20.20 -0.56 -4.85
C GLU A 152 20.60 -1.92 -4.27
N GLN A 153 21.75 -2.02 -3.61
CA GLN A 153 22.20 -3.26 -2.96
C GLN A 153 21.21 -3.73 -1.89
N ILE A 154 20.68 -2.81 -1.06
CA ILE A 154 19.64 -3.11 -0.07
C ILE A 154 18.39 -3.65 -0.78
N ALA A 155 17.91 -2.96 -1.83
CA ALA A 155 16.74 -3.41 -2.58
C ALA A 155 16.94 -4.80 -3.22
N GLN A 156 18.15 -5.09 -3.72
CA GLN A 156 18.52 -6.41 -4.25
C GLN A 156 18.53 -7.48 -3.15
N LEU A 157 19.07 -7.17 -1.96
CA LEU A 157 19.06 -8.08 -0.81
C LEU A 157 17.64 -8.35 -0.31
N GLU A 158 16.79 -7.33 -0.19
CA GLU A 158 15.39 -7.50 0.16
C GLU A 158 14.64 -8.35 -0.87
N ALA A 159 14.87 -8.11 -2.17
CA ALA A 159 14.30 -8.94 -3.22
C ALA A 159 14.78 -10.40 -3.12
N ARG A 160 16.04 -10.62 -2.74
CA ARG A 160 16.58 -11.96 -2.50
C ARG A 160 15.94 -12.62 -1.28
N CYS A 161 15.82 -11.93 -0.15
CA CYS A 161 15.13 -12.43 1.04
C CYS A 161 13.69 -12.84 0.71
N ARG A 162 12.94 -11.96 0.02
CA ARG A 162 11.58 -12.28 -0.44
C ARG A 162 11.51 -13.55 -1.29
N ARG A 163 12.48 -13.75 -2.21
CA ARG A 163 12.53 -14.99 -3.02
C ARG A 163 12.80 -16.22 -2.17
N LEU A 164 13.70 -16.12 -1.18
CA LEU A 164 14.01 -17.23 -0.28
C LEU A 164 12.81 -17.57 0.61
N ASP A 165 12.09 -16.57 1.12
CA ASP A 165 10.89 -16.77 1.93
C ASP A 165 9.80 -17.50 1.13
N LEU A 166 9.58 -17.08 -0.13
CA LEU A 166 8.65 -17.77 -1.03
C LEU A 166 9.09 -19.22 -1.32
N GLY A 167 10.39 -19.44 -1.48
CA GLY A 167 10.97 -20.78 -1.65
C GLY A 167 10.74 -21.67 -0.42
N ALA A 168 10.98 -21.14 0.77
CA ALA A 168 10.74 -21.84 2.04
C ALA A 168 9.26 -22.22 2.19
N GLN A 169 8.34 -21.27 1.95
CA GLN A 169 6.90 -21.55 1.99
C GLN A 169 6.47 -22.62 0.98
N THR A 170 7.12 -22.66 -0.19
CA THR A 170 6.83 -23.68 -1.21
C THR A 170 7.27 -25.05 -0.74
N LEU A 171 8.50 -25.18 -0.22
CA LEU A 171 9.02 -26.42 0.34
C LEU A 171 8.20 -26.90 1.54
N GLU A 172 7.76 -26.00 2.43
CA GLU A 172 6.90 -26.36 3.56
C GLU A 172 5.58 -26.98 3.10
N ARG A 173 4.96 -26.44 2.05
CA ARG A 173 3.75 -27.00 1.45
C ARG A 173 4.01 -28.37 0.82
N GLU A 174 5.14 -28.54 0.14
CA GLU A 174 5.52 -29.85 -0.43
C GLU A 174 5.77 -30.89 0.67
N CYS A 175 6.50 -30.54 1.73
CA CYS A 175 6.71 -31.41 2.88
C CYS A 175 5.41 -31.76 3.60
N ALA A 176 4.45 -30.82 3.68
CA ALA A 176 3.12 -31.12 4.21
C ALA A 176 2.39 -32.13 3.32
N ARG A 177 2.36 -31.89 2.00
CA ARG A 177 1.77 -32.82 1.02
C ARG A 177 2.38 -34.22 1.09
N LEU A 178 3.70 -34.33 1.16
CA LEU A 178 4.40 -35.62 1.23
C LEU A 178 4.08 -36.37 2.54
N ARG A 179 3.99 -35.63 3.67
CA ARG A 179 3.55 -36.22 4.95
C ARG A 179 2.13 -36.77 4.86
N ASP A 180 1.21 -36.02 4.25
CA ASP A 180 -0.17 -36.47 4.06
C ASP A 180 -0.24 -37.72 3.16
N GLN A 181 0.55 -37.75 2.08
CA GLN A 181 0.67 -38.93 1.20
C GLN A 181 1.20 -40.15 1.93
N LEU A 182 2.25 -39.99 2.75
CA LEU A 182 2.81 -41.08 3.55
C LEU A 182 1.80 -41.59 4.58
N ALA A 183 1.06 -40.69 5.22
CA ALA A 183 -0.01 -41.06 6.14
C ALA A 183 -1.12 -41.86 5.41
N ALA A 184 -1.51 -41.44 4.21
CA ALA A 184 -2.49 -42.16 3.40
C ALA A 184 -2.01 -43.56 2.98
N VAL A 185 -0.76 -43.69 2.53
CA VAL A 185 -0.16 -45.00 2.20
C VAL A 185 -0.10 -45.90 3.44
N ARG A 186 0.28 -45.33 4.59
CA ARG A 186 0.33 -46.08 5.87
C ARG A 186 -1.06 -46.58 6.31
N ALA A 187 -2.12 -45.84 6.01
CA ALA A 187 -3.49 -46.27 6.30
C ALA A 187 -3.99 -47.40 5.37
N LEU A 188 -3.44 -47.51 4.15
CA LEU A 188 -3.78 -48.59 3.21
C LEU A 188 -3.01 -49.89 3.47
N LEU A 189 -1.86 -49.80 4.13
CA LEU A 189 -1.11 -50.99 4.51
C LEU A 189 -1.93 -51.75 5.57
N PRO A 190 -2.26 -53.03 5.33
CA PRO A 190 -2.93 -53.83 6.36
C PRO A 190 -2.03 -53.81 7.59
N THR A 191 -2.59 -53.38 8.72
CA THR A 191 -1.95 -53.60 10.01
C THR A 191 -1.96 -55.10 10.21
N THR A 192 -0.91 -55.78 9.74
CA THR A 192 -0.68 -57.16 10.10
C THR A 192 -0.62 -57.16 11.62
N PRO A 193 -1.59 -57.77 12.31
CA PRO A 193 -1.53 -57.83 13.76
C PRO A 193 -0.20 -58.50 14.07
N ALA A 194 0.60 -57.85 14.92
CA ALA A 194 1.85 -58.42 15.38
C ALA A 194 1.55 -59.87 15.82
N PRO A 195 2.26 -60.88 15.28
CA PRO A 195 2.00 -62.24 15.71
C PRO A 195 2.17 -62.27 17.23
N ALA A 196 1.14 -62.75 17.94
CA ALA A 196 1.09 -62.81 19.40
C ALA A 196 2.07 -63.84 20.00
N THR A 197 3.16 -64.15 19.29
CA THR A 197 4.15 -65.15 19.67
C THR A 197 5.19 -64.53 20.58
N ALA A 198 5.31 -65.13 21.78
CA ALA A 198 6.43 -65.00 22.70
C ALA A 198 7.76 -64.85 21.96
N ASP A 199 8.63 -64.00 22.50
CA ASP A 199 9.83 -63.48 21.83
C ASP A 199 11.07 -64.33 22.20
N PRO A 200 11.49 -65.31 21.37
CA PRO A 200 12.81 -65.95 21.51
C PRO A 200 13.95 -65.06 20.98
N VAL A 201 13.65 -63.90 20.39
CA VAL A 201 14.63 -62.97 19.81
C VAL A 201 15.04 -61.90 20.84
N ALA A 202 14.22 -61.63 21.86
CA ALA A 202 14.61 -60.86 23.04
C ALA A 202 15.83 -61.46 23.77
N GLU A 203 16.02 -62.79 23.77
CA GLU A 203 17.25 -63.42 24.29
C GLU A 203 18.46 -63.29 23.33
N ALA A 204 18.25 -63.18 22.02
CA ALA A 204 19.33 -63.04 21.05
C ALA A 204 19.81 -61.59 20.89
N TYR A 205 18.93 -60.58 21.04
CA TYR A 205 19.30 -59.16 20.96
C TYR A 205 20.10 -58.68 22.17
N ALA A 206 19.86 -59.22 23.36
CA ALA A 206 20.71 -58.95 24.54
C ALA A 206 22.17 -59.42 24.34
N ALA A 207 22.40 -60.46 23.54
CA ALA A 207 23.74 -60.95 23.20
C ALA A 207 24.35 -60.23 21.97
N GLY A 208 23.52 -59.78 21.02
CA GLY A 208 23.95 -59.13 19.78
C GLY A 208 24.24 -57.63 19.90
N GLU A 209 23.48 -56.89 20.73
CA GLU A 209 23.64 -55.44 20.88
C GLU A 209 25.00 -55.04 21.47
N MET A 210 25.59 -55.86 22.34
CA MET A 210 26.95 -55.61 22.83
C MET A 210 28.01 -55.69 21.72
N THR A 211 27.79 -56.48 20.67
CA THR A 211 28.78 -56.67 19.59
C THR A 211 28.72 -55.56 18.54
N ALA A 212 27.53 -54.99 18.30
CA ALA A 212 27.34 -53.93 17.31
C ALA A 212 27.89 -52.57 17.80
N TRP A 213 27.75 -52.25 19.08
CA TRP A 213 28.33 -51.02 19.64
C TRP A 213 29.87 -51.06 19.74
N ALA A 214 30.46 -52.25 19.92
CA ALA A 214 31.91 -52.43 19.89
C ALA A 214 32.50 -52.18 18.48
N LEU A 215 31.81 -52.61 17.42
CA LEU A 215 32.25 -52.39 16.03
C LEU A 215 32.10 -50.93 15.56
N VAL A 216 31.07 -50.22 16.04
CA VAL A 216 30.86 -48.80 15.70
C VAL A 216 31.81 -47.89 16.47
N GLY A 217 32.18 -48.25 17.71
CA GLY A 217 33.19 -47.52 18.49
C GLY A 217 34.59 -47.55 17.85
N ASP A 218 35.00 -48.72 17.35
CA ASP A 218 36.32 -48.92 16.73
C ASP A 218 36.45 -48.20 15.37
N ALA A 219 35.36 -48.14 14.59
CA ALA A 219 35.34 -47.44 13.30
C ALA A 219 35.33 -45.91 13.40
N LEU A 220 34.89 -45.35 14.53
CA LEU A 220 34.78 -43.89 14.73
C LEU A 220 35.91 -43.31 15.59
N GLY A 221 36.81 -44.15 16.13
CA GLY A 221 37.91 -43.69 16.99
C GLY A 221 37.45 -42.97 18.26
N VAL A 222 36.23 -43.25 18.71
CA VAL A 222 35.65 -42.65 19.92
C VAL A 222 35.96 -43.59 21.09
N GLU A 223 36.92 -43.23 21.92
CA GLU A 223 37.14 -43.93 23.19
C GLU A 223 35.89 -43.74 24.07
N LEU A 224 35.12 -44.82 24.24
CA LEU A 224 34.03 -44.86 25.20
C LEU A 224 34.61 -44.71 26.62
N PRO A 225 34.13 -43.76 27.42
CA PRO A 225 34.65 -43.54 28.77
C PRO A 225 34.46 -44.80 29.61
N ALA A 226 35.56 -45.29 30.20
CA ALA A 226 35.55 -46.44 31.09
C ALA A 226 34.46 -46.29 32.15
N ALA A 227 33.52 -47.24 32.18
CA ALA A 227 32.45 -47.28 33.16
C ALA A 227 33.06 -47.19 34.56
N ARG A 228 32.77 -46.08 35.25
CA ARG A 228 33.22 -45.82 36.62
C ARG A 228 32.55 -46.87 37.52
N PRO A 229 33.30 -47.69 38.26
CA PRO A 229 32.69 -48.59 39.21
C PRO A 229 32.08 -47.74 40.33
N GLU A 230 30.74 -47.71 40.39
CA GLU A 230 30.03 -47.24 41.58
C GLU A 230 30.26 -48.25 42.69
N GLY A 231 31.11 -47.89 43.64
CA GLY A 231 31.44 -48.71 44.79
C GLY A 231 32.31 -47.93 45.75
N GLY A 232 31.67 -47.16 46.62
CA GLY A 232 32.34 -46.38 47.65
C GLY A 232 31.41 -46.12 48.83
N ASP A 233 31.04 -47.17 49.55
CA ASP A 233 30.65 -47.08 50.95
C ASP A 233 31.92 -46.95 51.81
N ALA A 234 32.06 -45.83 52.51
CA ALA A 234 32.77 -45.69 53.78
C ALA A 234 32.37 -44.37 54.46
#